data_AF-A0A0W0WGM2-F1
#
_entry.id   AF-A0A0W0WGM2-F1
#
_cell.length_a   1.000
_cell.length_b   1.000
_cell.length_c   1.000
_cell.angle_alpha   90.00
_cell.angle_beta   90.00
_cell.angle_gamma   90.00
#
_symmetry.space_group_name_H-M   'P 1'
#
loop_
_entity.id
_entity.type
_entity.pdbx_description
1 polymer ?
#
loop_
_entity_poly.entity_id
_entity_poly.type
_entity_poly.pdbx_seq_one_letter_code
_entity_poly.pdbx_strand_id
1 'polypeptide(L)'
;MAKKENLIICSENLSLDYFPFFFSKDKADYYFHTLLRSIDWQEETILILGKRITVPRLVSWYGDEETIYHYSGVKHDPKKWTEVLLEIKTCLQMRLGVEFNSVLANLYRNGQDSMGWHADNEPELGEKPVIASVSFGVVRKFCLRHKKQKTAFTIPLRHGSVLLMHGETQHYWKHALPKMKRVDEPRINLTFRSVYSAERK
;
A
#
# COMPACT_ATOMS: atom_id res chain seq x y z
N MET A 1 -27.69 12.03 0.10
CA MET A 1 -26.23 11.80 0.22
C MET A 1 -25.70 11.43 -1.15
N ALA A 2 -24.85 12.25 -1.76
CA ALA A 2 -24.29 11.94 -3.07
C ALA A 2 -23.40 10.69 -2.97
N LYS A 3 -23.73 9.63 -3.71
CA LYS A 3 -22.84 8.48 -3.94
C LYS A 3 -21.57 9.06 -4.59
N LYS A 4 -20.49 9.20 -3.82
CA LYS A 4 -19.20 9.55 -4.41
C LYS A 4 -18.69 8.32 -5.14
N GLU A 5 -18.80 8.37 -6.47
CA GLU A 5 -18.54 7.28 -7.41
C GLU A 5 -17.11 6.74 -7.24
N ASN A 6 -17.00 5.41 -7.12
CA ASN A 6 -15.75 4.69 -7.28
C ASN A 6 -15.39 4.64 -8.78
N LEU A 7 -14.12 4.83 -9.09
CA LEU A 7 -13.59 4.71 -10.44
C LEU A 7 -13.06 3.30 -10.63
N ILE A 8 -13.76 2.50 -11.41
CA ILE A 8 -13.30 1.18 -11.84
C ILE A 8 -12.36 1.38 -13.03
N ILE A 9 -11.10 0.97 -12.89
CA ILE A 9 -10.09 1.06 -13.94
C ILE A 9 -9.74 -0.36 -14.36
N CYS A 10 -10.30 -0.77 -15.49
CA CYS A 10 -10.04 -2.05 -16.11
C CYS A 10 -9.25 -1.88 -17.41
N SER A 11 -8.26 -2.74 -17.59
CA SER A 11 -7.51 -2.95 -18.83
C SER A 11 -7.15 -4.44 -18.88
N GLU A 12 -6.52 -4.91 -19.95
CA GLU A 12 -6.02 -6.28 -20.03
C GLU A 12 -5.20 -6.65 -18.77
N ASN A 13 -5.68 -7.67 -18.04
CA ASN A 13 -5.16 -8.15 -16.75
C ASN A 13 -4.96 -7.07 -15.66
N LEU A 14 -5.63 -5.91 -15.77
CA LEU A 14 -5.64 -4.85 -14.77
C LEU A 14 -7.03 -4.72 -14.15
N SER A 15 -7.10 -4.83 -12.83
CA SER A 15 -8.34 -4.67 -12.08
C SER A 15 -8.09 -3.80 -10.85
N LEU A 16 -8.62 -2.58 -10.92
CA LEU A 16 -8.46 -1.56 -9.89
C LEU A 16 -9.80 -0.91 -9.57
N ASP A 17 -10.11 -0.80 -8.27
CA ASP A 17 -11.19 0.05 -7.79
C ASP A 17 -10.60 1.22 -7.01
N TYR A 18 -10.80 2.43 -7.52
CA TYR A 18 -10.30 3.64 -6.89
C TYR A 18 -11.43 4.45 -6.23
N PHE A 19 -11.31 4.66 -4.93
CA PHE A 19 -12.23 5.41 -4.10
C PHE A 19 -11.56 6.73 -3.67
N PRO A 20 -11.67 7.81 -4.47
CA PRO A 20 -10.91 9.06 -4.24
C PRO A 20 -11.31 9.81 -2.96
N PHE A 21 -12.47 9.49 -2.39
CA PHE A 21 -13.04 10.15 -1.21
C PHE A 21 -13.55 9.10 -0.22
N PHE A 22 -12.81 8.01 -0.03
CA PHE A 22 -13.20 6.91 0.85
C PHE A 22 -13.38 7.42 2.28
N PHE A 23 -12.40 8.15 2.81
CA PHE A 23 -12.52 8.87 4.07
C PHE A 23 -12.94 10.33 3.84
N SER A 24 -13.75 10.88 4.75
CA SER A 24 -13.99 12.33 4.78
C SER A 24 -12.67 13.06 5.07
N LYS A 25 -12.60 14.35 4.70
CA LYS A 25 -11.41 15.17 4.96
C LYS A 25 -11.04 15.14 6.45
N ASP A 26 -12.00 15.34 7.34
CA ASP A 26 -11.74 15.40 8.78
C ASP A 26 -11.23 14.07 9.35
N LYS A 27 -11.81 12.94 8.92
CA LYS A 27 -11.30 11.60 9.30
C LYS A 27 -9.90 11.36 8.76
N ALA A 28 -9.65 11.75 7.51
CA ALA A 28 -8.36 11.56 6.87
C ALA A 28 -7.27 12.45 7.52
N ASP A 29 -7.60 13.68 7.92
CA ASP A 29 -6.71 14.58 8.66
C ASP A 29 -6.40 13.99 10.05
N TYR A 30 -7.42 13.47 10.75
CA TYR A 30 -7.24 12.77 12.02
C TYR A 30 -6.28 11.57 11.88
N TYR A 31 -6.56 10.66 10.94
CA TYR A 31 -5.71 9.49 10.73
C TYR A 31 -4.29 9.89 10.34
N PHE A 32 -4.12 10.88 9.47
CA PHE A 32 -2.80 11.36 9.07
C PHE A 32 -1.96 11.79 10.28
N HIS A 33 -2.50 12.66 11.15
CA HIS A 33 -1.77 13.17 12.31
C HIS A 33 -1.51 12.08 13.35
N THR A 34 -2.48 11.20 13.59
CA THR A 34 -2.33 10.09 14.55
C THR A 34 -1.28 9.11 14.08
N LEU A 35 -1.38 8.62 12.84
CA LEU A 35 -0.41 7.68 12.25
C LEU A 35 1.01 8.26 12.20
N LEU A 36 1.15 9.54 11.85
CA LEU A 36 2.46 10.18 11.79
C LEU A 36 3.20 10.12 13.13
N ARG A 37 2.48 10.21 14.25
CA ARG A 37 3.04 10.20 15.61
C ARG A 37 3.12 8.82 16.24
N SER A 38 2.14 7.95 15.97
CA SER A 38 1.96 6.69 16.70
C SER A 38 2.63 5.48 16.04
N ILE A 39 2.91 5.55 14.75
CA ILE A 39 3.60 4.47 14.05
C ILE A 39 5.09 4.53 14.35
N ASP A 40 5.66 3.37 14.66
CA ASP A 40 7.09 3.23 14.93
C ASP A 40 7.85 3.12 13.60
N TRP A 41 8.09 4.27 12.98
CA TRP A 41 8.72 4.42 11.67
C TRP A 41 10.21 4.07 11.70
N GLN A 42 10.63 3.21 10.78
CA GLN A 42 12.00 2.70 10.72
C GLN A 42 12.58 2.90 9.32
N GLU A 43 13.90 3.10 9.25
CA GLU A 43 14.63 2.96 7.99
C GLU A 43 14.86 1.48 7.70
N GLU A 44 14.61 1.07 6.46
CA GLU A 44 14.81 -0.30 6.03
C GLU A 44 15.96 -0.35 5.02
N THR A 45 16.81 -1.37 5.15
CA THR A 45 17.90 -1.64 4.21
C THR A 45 17.68 -3.00 3.57
N ILE A 46 17.58 -3.01 2.25
CA ILE A 46 17.36 -4.23 1.46
C ILE A 46 18.61 -4.60 0.67
N LEU A 47 18.72 -5.88 0.31
CA LEU A 47 19.81 -6.38 -0.52
C LEU A 47 19.36 -6.46 -1.99
N ILE A 48 19.91 -5.60 -2.84
CA ILE A 48 19.67 -5.64 -4.29
C ILE A 48 20.98 -5.99 -4.98
N LEU A 49 21.02 -7.13 -5.68
CA LEU A 49 22.19 -7.60 -6.44
C LEU A 49 23.49 -7.58 -5.59
N GLY A 50 23.38 -8.04 -4.34
CA GLY A 50 24.50 -8.08 -3.38
C GLY A 50 24.86 -6.73 -2.74
N LYS A 51 24.20 -5.63 -3.10
CA LYS A 51 24.43 -4.30 -2.49
C LYS A 51 23.33 -3.98 -1.48
N ARG A 52 23.73 -3.49 -0.30
CA ARG A 52 22.81 -2.95 0.71
C ARG A 52 22.35 -1.56 0.29
N ILE A 53 21.05 -1.37 0.14
CA ILE A 53 20.44 -0.11 -0.26
C ILE A 53 19.39 0.27 0.77
N THR A 54 19.54 1.45 1.37
CA THR A 54 18.49 2.05 2.21
C THR A 54 17.32 2.46 1.33
N VAL A 55 16.13 1.96 1.65
CA VAL A 55 14.94 2.31 0.88
C VAL A 55 14.61 3.80 1.12
N PRO A 56 14.26 4.57 0.07
CA PRO A 56 14.02 6.00 0.22
C PRO A 56 12.59 6.26 0.71
N ARG A 57 12.28 5.77 1.91
CA ARG A 57 11.04 5.98 2.68
C ARG A 57 11.22 5.35 4.07
N LEU A 58 10.42 5.78 5.04
CA LEU A 58 10.31 5.06 6.31
C LEU A 58 9.21 4.01 6.20
N VAL A 59 9.39 2.88 6.88
CA VAL A 59 8.42 1.78 6.88
C VAL A 59 8.14 1.30 8.28
N SER A 60 7.00 0.64 8.46
CA SER A 60 6.69 -0.11 9.66
C SER A 60 5.63 -1.15 9.34
N TRP A 61 5.77 -2.34 9.89
CA TRP A 61 4.92 -3.47 9.53
C TRP A 61 4.14 -3.98 10.74
N TYR A 62 2.84 -4.17 10.54
CA TYR A 62 1.89 -4.57 11.57
C TYR A 62 0.98 -5.69 11.02
N GLY A 63 0.51 -6.58 11.88
CA GLY A 63 -0.24 -7.75 11.45
C GLY A 63 -0.68 -8.62 12.61
N ASP A 64 -1.45 -9.65 12.29
CA ASP A 64 -1.86 -10.67 13.25
C ASP A 64 -0.62 -11.52 13.65
N GLU A 65 -0.62 -12.11 14.85
CA GLU A 65 0.58 -12.78 15.39
C GLU A 65 1.08 -13.95 14.49
N GLU A 66 0.20 -14.54 13.69
CA GLU A 66 0.49 -15.66 12.78
C GLU A 66 0.93 -15.23 11.36
N THR A 67 0.90 -13.93 11.04
CA THR A 67 1.33 -13.45 9.71
C THR A 67 2.85 -13.32 9.67
N ILE A 68 3.56 -14.42 9.46
CA ILE A 68 5.02 -14.39 9.22
C ILE A 68 5.26 -14.03 7.74
N TYR A 69 6.10 -13.03 7.47
CA TYR A 69 6.43 -12.59 6.12
C TYR A 69 7.94 -12.63 5.90
N HIS A 70 8.35 -13.17 4.75
CA HIS A 70 9.74 -13.15 4.30
C HIS A 70 9.92 -12.06 3.23
N TYR A 71 10.42 -10.88 3.61
CA TYR A 71 10.84 -9.88 2.64
C TYR A 71 12.37 -9.91 2.48
N SER A 72 12.86 -9.99 1.24
CA SER A 72 14.31 -9.95 0.94
C SER A 72 15.15 -11.02 1.69
N GLY A 73 14.55 -12.15 2.10
CA GLY A 73 15.22 -13.25 2.81
C GLY A 73 15.35 -13.06 4.33
N VAL A 74 14.73 -12.04 4.91
CA VAL A 74 14.71 -11.81 6.37
C VAL A 74 13.31 -12.09 6.90
N LYS A 75 13.21 -12.92 7.95
CA LYS A 75 11.98 -13.10 8.71
C LYS A 75 11.69 -11.81 9.45
N HIS A 76 10.61 -11.14 9.10
CA HIS A 76 10.06 -10.10 9.95
C HIS A 76 8.93 -10.72 10.77
N ASP A 77 8.86 -10.39 12.05
CA ASP A 77 7.66 -10.64 12.87
C ASP A 77 6.85 -9.33 12.88
N PRO A 78 5.53 -9.37 12.60
CA PRO A 78 4.72 -8.17 12.54
C PRO A 78 4.60 -7.53 13.92
N LYS A 79 4.60 -6.19 13.97
CA LYS A 79 4.24 -5.48 15.20
C LYS A 79 2.74 -5.65 15.48
N LYS A 80 2.37 -5.64 16.76
CA LYS A 80 0.97 -5.66 17.19
C LYS A 80 0.24 -4.44 16.67
N TRP A 81 -0.94 -4.65 16.11
CA TRP A 81 -1.81 -3.58 15.62
C TRP A 81 -1.98 -2.45 16.64
N THR A 82 -1.92 -1.21 16.16
CA THR A 82 -2.34 -0.04 16.94
C THR A 82 -3.85 0.17 16.79
N GLU A 83 -4.48 0.85 17.75
CA GLU A 83 -5.93 1.15 17.71
C GLU A 83 -6.34 1.85 16.41
N VAL A 84 -5.56 2.83 15.95
CA VAL A 84 -5.83 3.56 14.69
C VAL A 84 -5.74 2.65 13.46
N LEU A 85 -4.80 1.70 13.44
CA LEU A 85 -4.70 0.75 12.34
C LEU A 85 -5.86 -0.26 12.34
N LEU A 86 -6.32 -0.71 13.53
CA LEU A 86 -7.51 -1.57 13.66
C LEU A 86 -8.78 -0.85 13.21
N GLU A 87 -8.93 0.44 13.53
CA GLU A 87 -10.07 1.24 13.09
C GLU A 87 -10.11 1.33 11.55
N ILE A 88 -8.97 1.63 10.93
CA ILE A 88 -8.85 1.69 9.47
C ILE A 88 -9.09 0.32 8.85
N LYS A 89 -8.47 -0.75 9.37
CA LYS A 89 -8.68 -2.15 8.94
C LYS A 89 -10.18 -2.47 8.94
N THR A 90 -10.84 -2.33 10.09
CA THR A 90 -12.27 -2.63 10.25
C THR A 90 -13.13 -1.87 9.26
N CYS A 91 -12.86 -0.57 9.05
CA CYS A 91 -13.58 0.25 8.08
C CYS A 91 -13.40 -0.24 6.63
N LEU A 92 -12.18 -0.65 6.25
CA LEU A 92 -11.91 -1.24 4.95
C LEU A 92 -12.66 -2.55 4.77
N GLN A 93 -12.57 -3.48 5.73
CA GLN A 93 -13.20 -4.79 5.63
C GLN A 93 -14.73 -4.67 5.49
N MET A 94 -15.35 -3.83 6.32
CA MET A 94 -16.79 -3.59 6.27
C MET A 94 -17.27 -3.03 4.93
N ARG A 95 -16.48 -2.14 4.31
CA ARG A 95 -16.90 -1.43 3.09
C ARG A 95 -16.48 -2.10 1.80
N LEU A 96 -15.42 -2.89 1.83
CA LEU A 96 -14.87 -3.60 0.67
C LEU A 96 -15.28 -5.07 0.65
N GLY A 97 -15.70 -5.65 1.78
CA GLY A 97 -16.04 -7.07 1.88
C GLY A 97 -14.83 -7.99 1.76
N VAL A 98 -13.65 -7.51 2.17
CA VAL A 98 -12.36 -8.22 2.06
C VAL A 98 -11.68 -8.20 3.42
N GLU A 99 -11.20 -9.34 3.88
CA GLU A 99 -10.41 -9.44 5.11
C GLU A 99 -8.92 -9.10 4.85
N PHE A 100 -8.28 -8.48 5.84
CA PHE A 100 -6.86 -8.15 5.82
C PHE A 100 -6.23 -8.51 7.15
N ASN A 101 -5.08 -9.20 7.14
CA ASN A 101 -4.39 -9.62 8.35
C ASN A 101 -3.00 -8.97 8.52
N SER A 102 -2.61 -8.10 7.58
CA SER A 102 -1.30 -7.46 7.55
C SER A 102 -1.38 -6.07 6.92
N VAL A 103 -0.56 -5.13 7.39
CA VAL A 103 -0.39 -3.79 6.81
C VAL A 103 1.07 -3.36 6.81
N LEU A 104 1.57 -2.98 5.63
CA LEU A 104 2.84 -2.27 5.49
C LEU A 104 2.57 -0.76 5.45
N ALA A 105 2.95 -0.06 6.52
CA ALA A 105 2.93 1.39 6.58
C ALA A 105 4.18 1.95 5.90
N ASN A 106 4.00 2.95 5.05
CA ASN A 106 5.06 3.64 4.32
C ASN A 106 4.90 5.14 4.52
N LEU A 107 5.93 5.80 5.05
CA LEU A 107 6.00 7.26 5.16
C LEU A 107 7.02 7.79 4.14
N TYR A 108 6.49 8.52 3.16
CA TYR A 108 7.29 9.31 2.23
C TYR A 108 7.40 10.71 2.82
N ARG A 109 8.58 11.07 3.32
CA ARG A 109 8.81 12.32 4.06
C ARG A 109 8.62 13.55 3.17
N ASN A 110 8.93 13.42 1.89
CA ASN A 110 8.75 14.45 0.85
C ASN A 110 8.78 13.79 -0.55
N GLY A 111 8.92 14.62 -1.59
CA GLY A 111 8.99 14.22 -2.99
C GLY A 111 10.27 13.46 -3.41
N GLN A 112 11.32 13.45 -2.59
CA GLN A 112 12.55 12.67 -2.84
C GLN A 112 12.42 11.22 -2.41
N ASP A 113 11.53 10.93 -1.45
CA ASP A 113 11.17 9.57 -1.10
C ASP A 113 10.32 8.94 -2.22
N SER A 114 10.57 7.66 -2.50
CA SER A 114 10.01 6.96 -3.66
C SER A 114 9.91 5.46 -3.47
N MET A 115 9.17 4.82 -4.38
CA MET A 115 9.17 3.36 -4.52
C MET A 115 9.34 3.02 -6.00
N GLY A 116 10.36 2.22 -6.29
CA GLY A 116 10.70 1.80 -7.65
C GLY A 116 9.63 0.89 -8.27
N TRP A 117 9.82 0.53 -9.54
CA TRP A 117 8.91 -0.38 -10.24
C TRP A 117 8.95 -1.78 -9.64
N HIS A 118 7.84 -2.20 -9.04
CA HIS A 118 7.67 -3.52 -8.41
C HIS A 118 6.26 -4.06 -8.67
N ALA A 119 6.02 -5.29 -8.25
CA ALA A 119 4.70 -5.88 -8.10
C ALA A 119 4.66 -6.57 -6.73
N ASP A 120 3.49 -6.63 -6.10
CA ASP A 120 3.30 -7.34 -4.84
C ASP A 120 3.00 -8.80 -5.18
N ASN A 121 4.04 -9.58 -5.48
CA ASN A 121 3.95 -10.95 -5.99
C ASN A 121 4.67 -11.96 -5.10
N GLU A 122 4.80 -11.64 -3.82
CA GLU A 122 5.34 -12.53 -2.81
C GLU A 122 4.43 -13.77 -2.64
N PRO A 123 4.99 -14.99 -2.60
CA PRO A 123 4.20 -16.24 -2.55
C PRO A 123 3.16 -16.27 -1.43
N GLU A 124 3.48 -15.66 -0.29
CA GLU A 124 2.62 -15.59 0.88
C GLU A 124 1.33 -14.77 0.64
N LEU A 125 1.24 -14.01 -0.44
CA LEU A 125 0.02 -13.27 -0.81
C LEU A 125 -0.96 -14.10 -1.66
N GLY A 126 -0.56 -15.31 -2.08
CA GLY A 126 -1.33 -16.16 -2.98
C GLY A 126 -1.28 -15.71 -4.45
N GLU A 127 -2.00 -16.42 -5.32
CA GLU A 127 -1.92 -16.19 -6.78
C GLU A 127 -2.59 -14.90 -7.27
N LYS A 128 -3.71 -14.52 -6.63
CA LYS A 128 -4.54 -13.36 -7.00
C LYS A 128 -4.80 -12.48 -5.78
N PRO A 129 -3.76 -11.84 -5.23
CA PRO A 129 -3.90 -11.10 -3.99
C PRO A 129 -4.84 -9.91 -4.13
N VAL A 130 -5.62 -9.65 -3.09
CA VAL A 130 -6.40 -8.43 -2.94
C VAL A 130 -5.65 -7.49 -1.99
N ILE A 131 -5.34 -6.29 -2.49
CA ILE A 131 -4.48 -5.33 -1.80
C ILE A 131 -5.19 -3.99 -1.73
N ALA A 132 -5.43 -3.48 -0.52
CA ALA A 132 -5.99 -2.15 -0.30
C ALA A 132 -4.88 -1.16 0.06
N SER A 133 -4.62 -0.19 -0.83
CA SER A 133 -3.70 0.92 -0.62
C SER A 133 -4.46 2.16 -0.16
N VAL A 134 -4.28 2.55 1.10
CA VAL A 134 -4.88 3.75 1.69
C VAL A 134 -3.86 4.88 1.72
N SER A 135 -4.25 6.09 1.29
CA SER A 135 -3.34 7.23 1.21
C SER A 135 -3.78 8.40 2.08
N PHE A 136 -2.84 8.96 2.86
CA PHE A 136 -3.01 10.15 3.69
C PHE A 136 -1.86 11.15 3.45
N GLY A 137 -2.06 12.43 3.75
CA GLY A 137 -1.12 13.51 3.38
C GLY A 137 -1.16 13.90 1.89
N VAL A 138 -0.01 14.36 1.38
CA VAL A 138 0.11 14.97 0.04
C VAL A 138 -0.21 14.00 -1.10
N VAL A 139 -0.81 14.52 -2.18
CA VAL A 139 -1.10 13.75 -3.38
C VAL A 139 0.19 13.33 -4.07
N ARG A 140 0.29 12.03 -4.40
CA ARG A 140 1.41 11.50 -5.20
C ARG A 140 0.89 10.73 -6.41
N LYS A 141 1.67 10.74 -7.49
CA LYS A 141 1.38 9.97 -8.71
C LYS A 141 1.72 8.51 -8.46
N PHE A 142 0.73 7.63 -8.56
CA PHE A 142 0.91 6.19 -8.60
C PHE A 142 0.92 5.75 -10.06
N CYS A 143 2.06 5.24 -10.52
CA CYS A 143 2.25 4.89 -11.92
C CYS A 143 2.17 3.37 -12.07
N LEU A 144 1.47 2.93 -13.12
CA LEU A 144 1.29 1.53 -13.48
C LEU A 144 1.82 1.32 -14.89
N ARG A 145 2.50 0.19 -15.14
CA ARG A 145 2.91 -0.23 -16.47
C ARG A 145 2.75 -1.73 -16.64
N HIS A 146 2.30 -2.17 -17.80
CA HIS A 146 2.25 -3.59 -18.12
C HIS A 146 3.68 -4.15 -18.24
N LYS A 147 3.91 -5.39 -17.81
CA LYS A 147 5.25 -6.01 -17.81
C LYS A 147 5.78 -6.29 -19.22
N LYS A 148 4.87 -6.55 -20.18
CA LYS A 148 5.21 -6.94 -21.57
C LYS A 148 4.72 -5.96 -22.64
N GLN A 149 3.80 -5.06 -22.31
CA GLN A 149 3.14 -4.16 -23.26
C GLN A 149 3.56 -2.72 -22.97
N LYS A 150 3.31 -1.81 -23.92
CA LYS A 150 3.60 -0.38 -23.77
C LYS A 150 2.54 0.40 -22.97
N THR A 151 1.46 -0.27 -22.55
CA THR A 151 0.35 0.33 -21.82
C THR A 151 0.78 0.77 -20.42
N ALA A 152 0.43 2.01 -20.06
CA ALA A 152 0.73 2.60 -18.76
C ALA A 152 -0.39 3.53 -18.30
N PHE A 153 -0.59 3.58 -16.98
CA PHE A 153 -1.57 4.45 -16.33
C PHE A 153 -0.92 5.26 -15.22
N THR A 154 -1.51 6.39 -14.87
CA THR A 154 -1.13 7.16 -13.69
C THR A 154 -2.37 7.59 -12.94
N ILE A 155 -2.42 7.28 -11.65
CA ILE A 155 -3.52 7.60 -10.75
C ILE A 155 -2.99 8.58 -9.69
N PRO A 156 -3.58 9.79 -9.53
CA PRO A 156 -3.25 10.65 -8.41
C PRO A 156 -3.93 10.10 -7.15
N LEU A 157 -3.14 9.54 -6.23
CA LEU A 157 -3.65 9.03 -4.96
C LEU A 157 -3.84 10.18 -3.98
N ARG A 158 -5.11 10.47 -3.66
CA ARG A 158 -5.52 11.64 -2.87
C ARG A 158 -5.52 11.35 -1.37
N HIS A 159 -5.53 12.42 -0.60
CA HIS A 159 -5.76 12.35 0.84
C HIS A 159 -7.10 11.66 1.17
N GLY A 160 -7.05 10.62 2.01
CA GLY A 160 -8.23 9.83 2.40
C GLY A 160 -8.72 8.87 1.32
N SER A 161 -7.95 8.64 0.26
CA SER A 161 -8.33 7.74 -0.84
C SER A 161 -7.92 6.29 -0.56
N VAL A 162 -8.65 5.37 -1.20
CA VAL A 162 -8.34 3.92 -1.21
C VAL A 162 -8.24 3.46 -2.66
N LEU A 163 -7.16 2.76 -3.00
CA LEU A 163 -6.99 2.02 -4.24
C LEU A 163 -6.98 0.52 -3.91
N LEU A 164 -7.98 -0.21 -4.39
CA LEU A 164 -8.03 -1.66 -4.32
C LEU A 164 -7.40 -2.23 -5.59
N MET A 165 -6.37 -3.06 -5.44
CA MET A 165 -5.75 -3.81 -6.53
C MET A 165 -6.09 -5.28 -6.34
N HIS A 166 -6.61 -5.94 -7.38
CA HIS A 166 -7.01 -7.34 -7.29
C HIS A 166 -6.89 -8.07 -8.64
N GLY A 167 -7.33 -9.32 -8.67
CA GLY A 167 -7.27 -10.17 -9.85
C GLY A 167 -5.82 -10.47 -10.25
N GLU A 168 -5.51 -10.31 -11.53
CA GLU A 168 -4.20 -10.66 -12.09
C GLU A 168 -3.22 -9.48 -12.12
N THR A 169 -3.61 -8.35 -11.51
CA THR A 169 -2.86 -7.09 -11.55
C THR A 169 -1.39 -7.28 -11.17
N GLN A 170 -1.10 -7.96 -10.05
CA GLN A 170 0.29 -8.14 -9.60
C GLN A 170 1.09 -9.11 -10.50
N HIS A 171 0.42 -9.97 -11.24
CA HIS A 171 1.06 -10.89 -12.20
C HIS A 171 1.50 -10.17 -13.47
N TYR A 172 0.68 -9.25 -14.00
CA TYR A 172 0.92 -8.63 -15.32
C TYR A 172 1.40 -7.18 -15.27
N TRP A 173 1.18 -6.48 -14.16
CA TRP A 173 1.50 -5.07 -14.01
C TRP A 173 2.60 -4.86 -12.98
N LYS A 174 3.39 -3.80 -13.19
CA LYS A 174 4.25 -3.22 -12.17
C LYS A 174 3.73 -1.85 -11.82
N HIS A 175 3.95 -1.44 -10.58
CA HIS A 175 3.61 -0.12 -10.09
C HIS A 175 4.80 0.56 -9.41
N ALA A 176 4.74 1.89 -9.34
CA ALA A 176 5.77 2.72 -8.75
C ALA A 176 5.18 4.00 -8.16
N LEU A 177 5.89 4.55 -7.18
CA LEU A 177 5.67 5.91 -6.68
C LEU A 177 6.94 6.73 -6.97
N PRO A 178 7.06 7.34 -8.16
CA PRO A 178 8.28 8.05 -8.57
C PRO A 178 8.52 9.29 -7.71
N LYS A 179 9.78 9.76 -7.69
CA LYS A 179 10.15 11.05 -7.10
C LYS A 179 9.38 12.18 -7.78
N MET A 180 8.98 13.18 -7.01
CA MET A 180 8.31 14.39 -7.50
C MET A 180 9.06 15.62 -6.98
N LYS A 181 9.52 16.48 -7.89
CA LYS A 181 10.12 17.77 -7.50
C LYS A 181 9.04 18.67 -6.89
N ARG A 182 9.42 19.54 -5.94
CA ARG A 182 8.53 20.55 -5.31
C ARG A 182 7.34 19.93 -4.55
N VAL A 183 7.58 18.80 -3.90
CA VAL A 183 6.66 18.21 -2.93
C VAL A 183 7.45 18.12 -1.64
N ASP A 184 7.11 18.96 -0.67
CA ASP A 184 7.87 19.09 0.58
C ASP A 184 7.08 18.53 1.76
N GLU A 185 5.80 18.25 1.55
CA GLU A 185 4.90 17.67 2.53
C GLU A 185 4.97 16.13 2.53
N PRO A 186 4.78 15.50 3.70
CA PRO A 186 4.79 14.05 3.81
C PRO A 186 3.50 13.39 3.29
N ARG A 187 3.64 12.11 2.90
CA ARG A 187 2.56 11.20 2.55
C ARG A 187 2.71 9.91 3.34
N ILE A 188 1.61 9.45 3.94
CA ILE A 188 1.50 8.11 4.53
C ILE A 188 0.70 7.22 3.58
N ASN A 189 1.18 5.99 3.41
CA ASN A 189 0.49 4.93 2.69
C ASN A 189 0.41 3.69 3.55
N LEU A 190 -0.79 3.15 3.71
CA LEU A 190 -1.03 1.87 4.36
C LEU A 190 -1.40 0.85 3.27
N THR A 191 -0.56 -0.17 3.08
CA THR A 191 -0.84 -1.25 2.14
C THR A 191 -1.32 -2.48 2.91
N PHE A 192 -2.63 -2.68 2.95
CA PHE A 192 -3.27 -3.81 3.61
C PHE A 192 -3.30 -5.03 2.69
N ARG A 193 -3.00 -6.21 3.24
CA ARG A 193 -2.91 -7.48 2.53
C ARG A 193 -3.48 -8.62 3.38
N SER A 194 -3.83 -9.71 2.70
CA SER A 194 -4.03 -11.02 3.32
C SER A 194 -2.81 -11.89 3.04
N VAL A 195 -2.10 -12.26 4.11
CA VAL A 195 -0.92 -13.12 4.10
C VAL A 195 -1.34 -14.52 4.52
N TYR A 196 -0.98 -15.51 3.72
CA TYR A 196 -1.22 -16.92 3.97
C TYR A 196 0.08 -17.55 4.48
N SER A 197 0.04 -18.15 5.67
CA SER A 197 1.15 -19.00 6.15
C SER A 197 1.36 -20.17 5.18
N ALA A 198 2.63 -20.53 4.95
CA ALA A 198 3.05 -21.60 4.04
C ALA A 198 2.61 -23.02 4.45
N GLU A 199 1.82 -23.16 5.52
CA GLU A 199 1.36 -24.45 6.05
C GLU A 199 0.02 -24.95 5.49
N ARG A 200 -0.58 -24.29 4.50
CA ARG A 200 -1.72 -24.86 3.76
C ARG A 200 -1.23 -25.56 2.48
N LYS A 201 -0.66 -26.74 2.66
CA LYS A 201 -0.66 -27.81 1.65
C LYS A 201 -1.81 -28.76 1.91
#